data_AF-A0A3L6P336-F1
#
_entry.id   AF-A0A3L6P336-F1
#
_cell.length_a   1.000
_cell.length_b   1.000
_cell.length_c   1.000
_cell.angle_alpha   90.00
_cell.angle_beta   90.00
_cell.angle_gamma   90.00
#
_symmetry.space_group_name_H-M   'P 1'
#
loop_
_entity.id
_entity.type
_entity.pdbx_description
1 polymer ?
#
loop_
_entity_poly.entity_id
_entity_poly.type
_entity_poly.pdbx_seq_one_letter_code
_entity_poly.pdbx_strand_id
1 'polypeptide(L)'
;MKFSLFAVALSTLAAASPTPDMEHEKRVLGLLKPKGGIPFTFTSIWEVLATPDQVVDADNKYTGGLKGSKGLFKFGINSNEDVICYNITLYGFRGDYQSPANTATHIHEAVKGKSGPPRIAFPNPVGDEKSRNAVGCLQGPFRTGVIQNGQDTGVGFTLEQIEKNPEKFFADSHSSLAVPGAFRGQLSSGKVC
;
A
#
# COMPACT_ATOMS: atom_id res chain seq x y z
N MET A 1 -38.59 55.47 59.48
CA MET A 1 -37.84 54.20 59.63
C MET A 1 -38.23 53.26 58.50
N LYS A 2 -37.24 52.68 57.79
CA LYS A 2 -37.32 51.49 56.89
C LYS A 2 -38.03 51.73 55.54
N PHE A 3 -37.62 51.22 54.38
CA PHE A 3 -36.39 50.59 53.85
C PHE A 3 -36.48 50.70 52.30
N SER A 4 -35.33 50.77 51.62
CA SER A 4 -35.18 50.61 50.16
C SER A 4 -35.68 49.26 49.65
N LEU A 5 -35.97 49.17 48.33
CA LEU A 5 -35.43 48.10 47.46
C LEU A 5 -35.66 48.44 45.97
N PHE A 6 -34.54 48.68 45.28
CA PHE A 6 -34.42 48.68 43.82
C PHE A 6 -34.55 47.25 43.29
N ALA A 7 -35.39 47.03 42.28
CA ALA A 7 -35.44 45.78 41.54
C ALA A 7 -34.47 45.85 40.35
N VAL A 8 -33.42 45.03 40.38
CA VAL A 8 -32.50 44.76 39.27
C VAL A 8 -33.10 43.62 38.44
N ALA A 9 -33.40 43.86 37.18
CA ALA A 9 -33.76 42.79 36.24
C ALA A 9 -32.48 42.18 35.64
N LEU A 10 -32.24 40.89 35.93
CA LEU A 10 -31.18 40.07 35.32
C LEU A 10 -31.55 39.76 33.86
N SER A 11 -30.68 40.12 32.92
CA SER A 11 -30.69 39.61 31.55
C SER A 11 -29.97 38.26 31.48
N THR A 12 -30.69 37.21 31.11
CA THR A 12 -30.12 35.89 30.80
C THR A 12 -29.41 35.94 29.45
N LEU A 13 -28.08 35.78 29.44
CA LEU A 13 -27.30 35.51 28.22
C LEU A 13 -27.51 34.04 27.83
N ALA A 14 -28.29 33.80 26.78
CA ALA A 14 -28.30 32.50 26.11
C ALA A 14 -26.96 32.33 25.37
N ALA A 15 -26.16 31.36 25.78
CA ALA A 15 -24.97 30.95 25.03
C ALA A 15 -25.43 30.13 23.81
N ALA A 16 -25.38 30.73 22.62
CA ALA A 16 -25.61 30.02 21.37
C ALA A 16 -24.41 29.11 21.06
N SER A 17 -24.64 27.81 20.92
CA SER A 17 -23.67 26.88 20.32
C SER A 17 -23.52 27.18 18.83
N PRO A 18 -22.29 27.17 18.29
CA PRO A 18 -22.04 27.52 16.89
C PRO A 18 -22.73 26.52 15.96
N THR A 19 -23.46 27.04 14.97
CA THR A 19 -24.06 26.25 13.90
C THR A 19 -22.97 25.72 12.96
N PRO A 20 -23.18 24.57 12.30
CA PRO A 20 -22.20 23.94 11.39
C PRO A 20 -21.76 24.83 10.22
N ASP A 21 -22.50 25.90 9.93
CA ASP A 21 -22.22 26.84 8.84
C ASP A 21 -21.01 27.75 9.12
N MET A 22 -20.78 28.10 10.39
CA MET A 22 -19.65 28.98 10.78
C MET A 22 -18.29 28.28 10.70
N GLU A 23 -18.23 26.96 10.87
CA GLU A 23 -17.00 26.18 10.72
C GLU A 23 -16.54 26.17 9.25
N HIS A 24 -17.48 26.07 8.31
CA HIS A 24 -17.22 26.14 6.88
C HIS A 24 -16.67 27.51 6.48
N GLU A 25 -17.32 28.59 6.91
CA GLU A 25 -16.85 29.95 6.69
C GLU A 25 -15.46 30.19 7.29
N LYS A 26 -15.17 29.75 8.52
CA LYS A 26 -13.84 29.88 9.14
C LYS A 26 -12.74 29.14 8.38
N ARG A 27 -13.07 28.05 7.69
CA ARG A 27 -12.16 27.30 6.81
C ARG A 27 -11.94 28.03 5.48
N VAL A 28 -12.99 28.64 4.91
CA VAL A 28 -12.93 29.47 3.70
C VAL A 28 -12.13 30.76 3.96
N LEU A 29 -12.29 31.37 5.14
CA LEU A 29 -11.58 32.57 5.59
C LEU A 29 -10.13 32.29 6.06
N GLY A 30 -9.66 31.04 6.03
CA GLY A 30 -8.30 30.67 6.42
C GLY A 30 -7.97 30.88 7.91
N LEU A 31 -8.98 31.10 8.75
CA LEU A 31 -8.84 31.36 10.19
C LEU A 31 -8.64 30.06 10.99
N LEU A 32 -8.98 28.93 10.40
CA LEU A 32 -8.58 27.60 10.87
C LEU A 32 -7.37 27.15 10.05
N LYS A 33 -6.21 27.02 10.70
CA LYS A 33 -5.11 26.24 10.13
C LYS A 33 -5.67 24.84 9.84
N PRO A 34 -5.52 24.29 8.61
CA PRO A 34 -5.79 22.88 8.43
C PRO A 34 -4.96 22.15 9.49
N LYS A 35 -5.56 21.18 10.20
CA LYS A 35 -4.78 20.14 10.88
C LYS A 35 -4.09 19.32 9.78
N GLY A 36 -3.11 19.94 9.11
CA GLY A 36 -2.30 19.33 8.08
C GLY A 36 -1.25 18.46 8.74
N GLY A 37 -1.70 17.39 9.38
CA GLY A 37 -0.91 16.17 9.42
C GLY A 37 -0.93 15.54 8.04
N ILE A 38 0.11 14.81 7.69
CA ILE A 38 0.07 13.90 6.54
C ILE A 38 -1.20 13.04 6.72
N PRO A 39 -2.09 12.91 5.72
CA PRO A 39 -3.43 12.33 5.92
C PRO A 39 -3.43 10.85 6.36
N PHE A 40 -2.26 10.22 6.40
CA PHE A 40 -1.99 8.89 6.94
C PHE A 40 -0.52 8.81 7.35
N THR A 41 -0.18 7.94 8.29
CA THR A 41 1.21 7.63 8.66
C THR A 41 1.56 6.22 8.24
N PHE A 42 2.80 6.00 7.79
CA PHE A 42 3.29 4.66 7.60
C PHE A 42 3.71 4.06 8.95
N THR A 43 3.27 2.83 9.21
CA THR A 43 3.79 1.95 10.26
C THR A 43 5.10 1.29 9.84
N SER A 44 5.34 1.13 8.54
CA SER A 44 6.63 0.69 8.02
C SER A 44 6.88 1.13 6.58
N ILE A 45 8.16 1.20 6.21
CA ILE A 45 8.61 1.46 4.84
C ILE A 45 9.59 0.36 4.43
N TRP A 46 9.41 -0.19 3.24
CA TRP A 46 10.22 -1.28 2.68
C TRP A 46 10.79 -0.88 1.33
N GLU A 47 12.04 -1.27 1.08
CA GLU A 47 12.65 -1.19 -0.25
C GLU A 47 13.11 -2.59 -0.67
N VAL A 48 12.63 -3.05 -1.83
CA VAL A 48 12.94 -4.37 -2.39
C VAL A 48 13.57 -4.20 -3.75
N LEU A 49 14.82 -4.66 -3.85
CA LEU A 49 15.49 -4.81 -5.13
C LEU A 49 15.27 -6.23 -5.66
N ALA A 50 14.48 -6.36 -6.71
CA ALA A 50 14.20 -7.62 -7.37
C ALA A 50 15.13 -7.82 -8.56
N THR A 51 15.73 -9.01 -8.65
CA THR A 51 16.68 -9.37 -9.71
C THR A 51 16.32 -10.70 -10.37
N PRO A 52 16.77 -10.94 -11.62
CA PRO A 52 16.44 -12.15 -12.35
C PRO A 52 16.96 -13.45 -11.70
N ASP A 53 18.09 -13.40 -10.99
CA ASP A 53 18.74 -14.57 -10.38
C ASP A 53 17.95 -15.20 -9.22
N GLN A 54 16.95 -14.49 -8.69
CA GLN A 54 16.14 -14.98 -7.57
C GLN A 54 14.84 -15.68 -7.99
N VAL A 55 14.53 -15.69 -9.29
CA VAL A 55 13.27 -16.25 -9.81
C VAL A 55 13.29 -17.78 -9.70
N VAL A 56 12.19 -18.32 -9.17
CA VAL A 56 11.95 -19.76 -9.03
C VAL A 56 10.62 -20.15 -9.68
N ASP A 57 10.53 -21.37 -10.19
CA ASP A 57 9.28 -21.94 -10.70
C ASP A 57 8.39 -22.52 -9.59
N ALA A 58 7.26 -23.12 -9.99
CA ALA A 58 6.31 -23.78 -9.08
C ALA A 58 6.92 -24.97 -8.31
N ASP A 59 7.96 -25.61 -8.84
CA ASP A 59 8.69 -26.70 -8.18
C ASP A 59 9.81 -26.18 -7.26
N ASN A 60 9.94 -24.86 -7.10
CA ASN A 60 10.99 -24.18 -6.35
C ASN A 60 12.39 -24.34 -6.95
N LYS A 61 12.49 -24.54 -8.26
CA LYS A 61 13.78 -24.55 -8.96
C LYS A 61 14.08 -23.16 -9.50
N TYR A 62 15.32 -22.71 -9.34
CA TYR A 62 15.78 -21.46 -9.92
C TYR A 62 15.79 -21.56 -11.44
N THR A 63 14.97 -20.74 -12.11
CA THR A 63 14.91 -20.67 -13.57
C THR A 63 15.73 -19.51 -14.12
N GLY A 64 15.98 -18.50 -13.28
CA GLY A 64 16.35 -17.17 -13.74
C GLY A 64 15.14 -16.44 -14.33
N GLY A 65 15.22 -15.11 -14.33
CA GLY A 65 14.26 -14.21 -14.95
C GLY A 65 14.77 -13.60 -16.26
N LEU A 66 14.22 -12.45 -16.63
CA LEU A 66 14.65 -11.72 -17.82
C LEU A 66 16.05 -11.11 -17.61
N LYS A 67 17.05 -11.62 -18.32
CA LYS A 67 18.41 -11.07 -18.25
C LYS A 67 18.42 -9.56 -18.51
N GLY A 68 19.13 -8.83 -17.65
CA GLY A 68 19.31 -7.37 -17.75
C GLY A 68 18.15 -6.55 -17.20
N SER A 69 17.10 -7.18 -16.66
CA SER A 69 15.99 -6.48 -16.00
C SER A 69 16.20 -6.42 -14.48
N LYS A 70 15.46 -5.53 -13.82
CA LYS A 70 15.33 -5.46 -12.36
C LYS A 70 14.06 -4.70 -11.97
N GLY A 71 13.56 -4.96 -10.77
CA GLY A 71 12.48 -4.18 -10.17
C GLY A 71 12.95 -3.47 -8.92
N LEU A 72 12.57 -2.20 -8.75
CA LEU A 72 12.71 -1.46 -7.51
C LEU A 72 11.30 -1.22 -6.96
N PHE A 73 10.99 -1.86 -5.84
CA PHE A 73 9.69 -1.75 -5.20
C PHE A 73 9.87 -1.02 -3.88
N LYS A 74 9.21 0.15 -3.76
CA LYS A 74 9.17 0.91 -2.52
C LYS A 74 7.75 0.84 -1.98
N PHE A 75 7.59 0.35 -0.77
CA PHE A 75 6.30 0.23 -0.11
C PHE A 75 6.28 1.07 1.15
N GLY A 76 5.20 1.81 1.36
CA GLY A 76 4.83 2.37 2.65
C GLY A 76 3.56 1.69 3.12
N ILE A 77 3.59 1.07 4.29
CA ILE A 77 2.47 0.33 4.87
C ILE A 77 1.91 1.12 6.04
N ASN A 78 0.59 1.19 6.16
CA ASN A 78 -0.14 1.50 7.38
C ASN A 78 -0.97 0.26 7.75
N SER A 79 -0.42 -0.59 8.61
CA SER A 79 -1.06 -1.86 9.01
C SER A 79 -2.31 -1.66 9.87
N ASN A 80 -2.45 -0.51 10.54
CA ASN A 80 -3.64 -0.18 11.33
C ASN A 80 -4.87 0.06 10.43
N GLU A 81 -4.65 0.58 9.22
CA GLU A 81 -5.72 0.88 8.24
C GLU A 81 -5.75 -0.11 7.06
N ASP A 82 -4.84 -1.08 7.07
CA ASP A 82 -4.59 -2.05 5.98
C ASP A 82 -4.36 -1.37 4.62
N VAL A 83 -3.61 -0.25 4.64
CA VAL A 83 -3.25 0.53 3.44
C VAL A 83 -1.78 0.31 3.08
N ILE A 84 -1.52 0.02 1.81
CA ILE A 84 -0.17 -0.04 1.23
C ILE A 84 -0.05 0.95 0.10
N CYS A 85 0.83 1.93 0.25
CA CYS A 85 1.26 2.80 -0.83
C CYS A 85 2.51 2.23 -1.48
N TYR A 86 2.62 2.34 -2.79
CA TYR A 86 3.69 1.77 -3.59
C TYR A 86 4.26 2.80 -4.55
N ASN A 87 5.57 2.70 -4.78
CA ASN A 87 6.29 3.32 -5.88
C ASN A 87 7.18 2.25 -6.48
N ILE A 88 6.76 1.74 -7.64
CA ILE A 88 7.35 0.58 -8.31
C ILE A 88 7.96 1.08 -9.61
N THR A 89 9.24 0.80 -9.80
CA THR A 89 9.96 1.06 -11.05
C THR A 89 10.57 -0.22 -11.58
N LEU A 90 10.23 -0.58 -12.82
CA LEU A 90 10.79 -1.73 -13.52
C LEU A 90 11.76 -1.24 -14.59
N TYR A 91 12.95 -1.82 -14.64
CA TYR A 91 13.97 -1.51 -15.64
C TYR A 91 14.22 -2.72 -16.54
N GLY A 92 14.37 -2.49 -17.84
CA GLY A 92 14.66 -3.55 -18.81
C GLY A 92 13.56 -4.62 -18.92
N PHE A 93 12.34 -4.30 -18.46
CA PHE A 93 11.18 -5.17 -18.60
C PHE A 93 10.77 -5.22 -20.07
N ARG A 94 10.60 -6.44 -20.60
CA ARG A 94 10.29 -6.70 -22.01
C ARG A 94 9.13 -7.68 -22.11
N GLY A 95 8.49 -7.70 -23.27
CA GLY A 95 7.29 -8.49 -23.51
C GLY A 95 6.05 -7.90 -22.84
N ASP A 96 5.01 -8.72 -22.83
CA ASP A 96 3.69 -8.37 -22.30
C ASP A 96 3.56 -8.81 -20.85
N TYR A 97 2.74 -8.11 -20.09
CA TYR A 97 2.37 -8.57 -18.76
C TYR A 97 1.54 -9.84 -18.86
N GLN A 98 1.98 -10.91 -18.19
CA GLN A 98 1.29 -12.19 -18.20
C GLN A 98 1.34 -12.84 -16.82
N SER A 99 0.17 -13.14 -16.26
CA SER A 99 0.02 -13.74 -14.93
C SER A 99 -1.33 -14.45 -14.83
N PRO A 100 -1.45 -15.52 -14.01
CA PRO A 100 -2.75 -16.07 -13.62
C PRO A 100 -3.59 -15.13 -12.74
N ALA A 101 -2.97 -14.15 -12.09
CA ALA A 101 -3.64 -13.13 -11.27
C ALA A 101 -4.21 -11.99 -12.14
N ASN A 102 -5.00 -11.11 -11.52
CA ASN A 102 -5.63 -9.94 -12.16
C ASN A 102 -4.61 -8.99 -12.82
N THR A 103 -3.40 -8.92 -12.27
CA THR A 103 -2.25 -8.19 -12.83
C THR A 103 -1.03 -9.09 -12.75
N ALA A 104 0.13 -8.59 -13.19
CA ALA A 104 1.36 -9.35 -13.24
C ALA A 104 2.45 -8.77 -12.32
N THR A 105 2.09 -7.96 -11.34
CA THR A 105 3.01 -7.35 -10.38
C THR A 105 2.47 -7.55 -8.98
N HIS A 106 3.24 -8.20 -8.10
CA HIS A 106 2.67 -8.73 -6.86
C HIS A 106 3.55 -8.54 -5.64
N ILE A 107 2.93 -8.76 -4.48
CA ILE A 107 3.59 -9.35 -3.31
C ILE A 107 3.04 -10.77 -3.15
N HIS A 108 3.94 -11.73 -2.99
CA HIS A 108 3.66 -13.12 -2.68
C HIS A 108 4.06 -13.47 -1.25
N GLU A 109 3.41 -14.49 -0.69
CA GLU A 109 3.79 -15.08 0.60
C GLU A 109 4.60 -16.36 0.38
N ALA A 110 5.93 -16.24 0.43
CA ALA A 110 6.85 -17.36 0.61
C ALA A 110 8.21 -16.88 1.11
N VAL A 111 8.94 -17.78 1.77
CA VAL A 111 10.36 -17.56 2.10
C VAL A 111 11.25 -17.56 0.85
N LYS A 112 12.48 -17.06 1.01
CA LYS A 112 13.48 -17.02 -0.07
C LYS A 112 13.67 -18.38 -0.73
N GLY A 113 13.66 -18.39 -2.07
CA GLY A 113 13.85 -19.60 -2.87
C GLY A 113 12.62 -20.52 -2.92
N LYS A 114 11.47 -20.10 -2.39
CA LYS A 114 10.21 -20.84 -2.48
C LYS A 114 9.13 -20.07 -3.23
N SER A 115 8.35 -20.76 -4.04
CA SER A 115 7.13 -20.22 -4.64
C SER A 115 6.00 -20.22 -3.61
N GLY A 116 5.05 -19.30 -3.77
CA GLY A 116 3.89 -19.18 -2.89
C GLY A 116 2.80 -18.35 -3.56
N PRO A 117 1.60 -18.28 -2.96
CA PRO A 117 0.48 -17.57 -3.57
C PRO A 117 0.70 -16.04 -3.57
N PRO A 118 0.19 -15.31 -4.57
CA PRO A 118 0.13 -13.86 -4.50
C PRO A 118 -0.84 -13.46 -3.39
N ARG A 119 -0.52 -12.41 -2.63
CA ARG A 119 -1.39 -11.82 -1.61
C ARG A 119 -1.88 -10.43 -2.00
N ILE A 120 -1.08 -9.69 -2.77
CA ILE A 120 -1.44 -8.38 -3.30
C ILE A 120 -1.15 -8.37 -4.80
N ALA A 121 -2.11 -7.90 -5.60
CA ALA A 121 -1.93 -7.63 -7.02
C ALA A 121 -1.94 -6.11 -7.25
N PHE A 122 -0.83 -5.56 -7.73
CA PHE A 122 -0.68 -4.13 -8.01
C PHE A 122 -1.00 -3.82 -9.47
N PRO A 123 -1.48 -2.62 -9.81
CA PRO A 123 -1.49 -2.16 -11.19
C PRO A 123 -0.13 -2.35 -11.85
N ASN A 124 -0.13 -2.90 -13.06
CA ASN A 124 1.10 -3.13 -13.81
C ASN A 124 1.78 -1.78 -14.13
N PRO A 125 3.08 -1.62 -13.85
CA PRO A 125 3.83 -0.43 -14.23
C PRO A 125 3.71 -0.10 -15.72
N VAL A 126 3.53 1.18 -16.06
CA VAL A 126 3.39 1.62 -17.45
C VAL A 126 4.60 2.46 -17.84
N GLY A 127 5.04 2.33 -19.08
CA GLY A 127 6.20 3.02 -19.63
C GLY A 127 6.73 2.29 -20.86
N ASP A 128 7.99 2.51 -21.17
CA ASP A 128 8.68 1.88 -22.30
C ASP A 128 9.53 0.68 -21.84
N GLU A 129 10.40 0.16 -22.73
CA GLU A 129 11.31 -0.94 -22.38
C GLU A 129 12.47 -0.51 -21.46
N LYS A 130 12.77 0.80 -21.37
CA LYS A 130 13.82 1.31 -20.49
C LYS A 130 13.32 1.38 -19.05
N SER A 131 12.12 1.95 -18.86
CA SER A 131 11.52 2.13 -17.54
C SER A 131 10.00 2.08 -17.60
N ARG A 132 9.40 1.30 -16.71
CA ARG A 132 7.95 1.30 -16.43
C ARG A 132 7.71 1.66 -14.97
N ASN A 133 6.70 2.48 -14.68
CA ASN A 133 6.42 2.97 -13.33
C ASN A 133 4.95 2.76 -12.92
N ALA A 134 4.74 2.47 -11.64
CA ALA A 134 3.42 2.52 -11.00
C ALA A 134 3.54 3.20 -9.63
N VAL A 135 2.67 4.16 -9.35
CA VAL A 135 2.58 4.85 -8.06
C VAL A 135 1.12 4.92 -7.64
N GLY A 136 0.84 4.58 -6.39
CA GLY A 136 -0.52 4.65 -5.85
C GLY A 136 -0.59 4.04 -4.47
N CYS A 137 -1.83 3.84 -3.98
CA CYS A 137 -2.09 3.09 -2.77
C CYS A 137 -3.23 2.11 -2.99
N LEU A 138 -3.19 0.98 -2.28
CA LEU A 138 -4.26 -0.01 -2.19
C LEU A 138 -4.69 -0.10 -0.73
N GLN A 139 -5.98 -0.32 -0.51
CA GLN A 139 -6.54 -0.60 0.81
C GLN A 139 -7.14 -2.00 0.79
N GLY A 140 -6.97 -2.73 1.89
CA GLY A 140 -7.64 -4.01 2.11
C GLY A 140 -9.17 -3.88 2.13
N PRO A 141 -9.92 -4.99 1.95
CA PRO A 141 -9.43 -6.34 1.75
C PRO A 141 -8.83 -6.57 0.36
N PHE A 142 -7.70 -7.28 0.30
CA PHE A 142 -7.00 -7.55 -0.95
C PHE A 142 -7.63 -8.71 -1.74
N ARG A 143 -7.42 -8.67 -3.06
CA ARG A 143 -7.82 -9.70 -4.03
C ARG A 143 -6.76 -9.84 -5.10
N THR A 144 -6.53 -11.07 -5.52
CA THR A 144 -5.53 -11.37 -6.56
C THR A 144 -6.14 -11.93 -7.82
N GLY A 145 -7.36 -12.47 -7.76
CA GLY A 145 -7.98 -13.23 -8.84
C GLY A 145 -7.53 -14.69 -8.92
N VAL A 146 -6.50 -15.08 -8.15
CA VAL A 146 -6.04 -16.47 -8.08
C VAL A 146 -6.85 -17.22 -7.05
N ILE A 147 -7.54 -18.29 -7.45
CA ILE A 147 -8.29 -19.16 -6.55
C ILE A 147 -7.44 -20.37 -6.15
N GLN A 148 -7.25 -20.57 -4.85
CA GLN A 148 -6.60 -21.75 -4.28
C GLN A 148 -7.49 -22.34 -3.19
N ASN A 149 -7.69 -23.67 -3.19
CA ASN A 149 -8.57 -24.36 -2.23
C ASN A 149 -9.99 -23.74 -2.14
N GLY A 150 -10.52 -23.23 -3.26
CA GLY A 150 -11.86 -22.64 -3.34
C GLY A 150 -11.95 -21.17 -2.90
N GLN A 151 -10.85 -20.49 -2.58
CA GLN A 151 -10.84 -19.10 -2.13
C GLN A 151 -9.77 -18.26 -2.85
N ASP A 152 -10.04 -16.96 -3.07
CA ASP A 152 -9.05 -16.01 -3.60
C ASP A 152 -7.87 -15.89 -2.63
N THR A 153 -6.64 -15.95 -3.17
CA THR A 153 -5.43 -15.98 -2.34
C THR A 153 -5.16 -14.68 -1.60
N GLY A 154 -5.79 -13.55 -1.94
CA GLY A 154 -5.76 -12.32 -1.15
C GLY A 154 -6.73 -12.31 0.03
N VAL A 155 -7.69 -13.23 0.09
CA VAL A 155 -8.68 -13.27 1.19
C VAL A 155 -8.00 -13.58 2.52
N GLY A 156 -8.29 -12.77 3.54
CA GLY A 156 -7.78 -12.97 4.91
C GLY A 156 -6.32 -12.54 5.10
N PHE A 157 -5.64 -12.10 4.05
CA PHE A 157 -4.34 -11.47 4.16
C PHE A 157 -4.48 -10.03 4.69
N THR A 158 -3.58 -9.64 5.60
CA THR A 158 -3.46 -8.29 6.16
C THR A 158 -2.01 -7.84 6.13
N LEU A 159 -1.78 -6.53 6.02
CA LEU A 159 -0.43 -5.96 5.94
C LEU A 159 0.39 -6.15 7.24
N GLU A 160 -0.28 -6.32 8.39
CA GLU A 160 0.38 -6.69 9.65
C GLU A 160 1.21 -7.98 9.50
N GLN A 161 0.80 -8.92 8.63
CA GLN A 161 1.54 -10.15 8.40
C GLN A 161 2.91 -9.90 7.77
N ILE A 162 3.02 -8.91 6.87
CA ILE A 162 4.30 -8.46 6.30
C ILE A 162 5.17 -7.85 7.40
N GLU A 163 4.63 -6.96 8.22
CA GLU A 163 5.42 -6.30 9.27
C GLU A 163 5.95 -7.28 10.30
N LYS A 164 5.17 -8.33 10.60
CA LYS A 164 5.54 -9.36 11.56
C LYS A 164 6.64 -10.30 11.06
N ASN A 165 6.64 -10.65 9.77
CA ASN A 165 7.59 -11.61 9.18
C ASN A 165 7.92 -11.22 7.72
N PRO A 166 8.62 -10.10 7.47
CA PRO A 166 8.85 -9.59 6.12
C PRO A 166 9.59 -10.61 5.24
N GLU A 167 10.48 -11.42 5.81
CA GLU A 167 11.24 -12.45 5.12
C GLU A 167 10.38 -13.61 4.58
N LYS A 168 9.09 -13.66 4.91
CA LYS A 168 8.10 -14.56 4.31
C LYS A 168 7.39 -13.97 3.10
N PHE A 169 7.79 -12.78 2.65
CA PHE A 169 7.16 -12.10 1.51
C PHE A 169 8.18 -11.66 0.47
N PHE A 170 7.81 -11.76 -0.80
CA PHE A 170 8.63 -11.28 -1.91
C PHE A 170 7.80 -10.48 -2.91
N ALA A 171 8.44 -9.56 -3.61
CA ALA A 171 7.86 -8.80 -4.70
C ALA A 171 8.43 -9.25 -6.04
N ASP A 172 7.58 -9.24 -7.07
CA ASP A 172 7.94 -9.64 -8.43
C ASP A 172 7.09 -8.93 -9.49
N SER A 173 7.51 -9.11 -10.74
CA SER A 173 6.65 -8.90 -11.91
C SER A 173 6.84 -10.02 -12.91
N HIS A 174 5.79 -10.41 -13.62
CA HIS A 174 5.80 -11.48 -14.62
C HIS A 174 5.68 -10.92 -16.04
N SER A 175 6.37 -11.58 -16.97
CA SER A 175 6.39 -11.25 -18.39
C SER A 175 6.04 -12.48 -19.21
N SER A 176 5.45 -12.29 -20.39
CA SER A 176 5.26 -13.35 -21.38
C SER A 176 6.56 -14.03 -21.82
N LEU A 177 7.70 -13.37 -21.65
CA LEU A 177 9.03 -13.92 -21.94
C LEU A 177 9.66 -14.64 -20.74
N ALA A 178 9.08 -14.51 -19.54
CA ALA A 178 9.52 -15.17 -18.32
C ALA A 178 8.33 -15.35 -17.38
N VAL A 179 7.50 -16.35 -17.68
CA VAL A 179 6.23 -16.61 -16.97
C VAL A 179 6.43 -16.87 -15.47
N PRO A 180 7.47 -17.61 -15.01
CA PRO A 180 7.75 -17.72 -13.58
C PRO A 180 8.08 -16.40 -12.87
N GLY A 181 8.49 -15.37 -13.63
CA GLY A 181 8.85 -14.05 -13.14
C GLY A 181 9.94 -13.40 -13.98
N ALA A 182 9.81 -12.12 -14.30
CA ALA A 182 10.87 -11.33 -14.92
C ALA A 182 12.02 -11.05 -13.95
N PHE A 183 11.71 -10.84 -12.68
CA PHE A 183 12.63 -10.67 -11.55
C PHE A 183 11.87 -10.92 -10.25
N ARG A 184 12.61 -11.23 -9.19
CA ARG A 184 12.07 -11.45 -7.84
C ARG A 184 12.99 -10.84 -6.79
N GLY A 185 12.41 -10.31 -5.71
CA GLY A 185 13.17 -9.80 -4.56
C GLY A 185 12.44 -10.08 -3.25
N GLN A 186 13.16 -10.59 -2.25
CA GLN A 186 12.61 -10.82 -0.91
C GLN A 186 12.49 -9.50 -0.13
N LEU A 187 11.42 -9.34 0.66
CA LEU A 187 11.33 -8.25 1.63
C LEU A 187 12.30 -8.56 2.79
N SER A 188 13.39 -7.79 2.90
CA SER A 188 14.40 -7.98 3.96
C SER A 188 14.94 -6.68 4.55
N SER A 189 14.80 -5.56 3.84
CA SER A 189 15.33 -4.25 4.23
C SER A 189 14.19 -3.25 4.35
N GLY A 190 13.69 -3.05 5.55
CA GLY A 190 12.70 -2.02 5.86
C GLY A 190 12.87 -1.42 7.23
N LYS A 191 12.18 -0.29 7.43
CA LYS A 191 12.17 0.47 8.67
C LYS A 191 10.76 0.50 9.22
N VAL A 192 10.57 -0.04 10.42
CA VAL A 192 9.36 0.19 11.22
C VAL A 192 9.42 1.62 11.74
N CYS A 193 8.31 2.33 11.63
CA CYS A 193 8.19 3.77 11.89
C CYS A 193 7.69 4.08 13.31
#